data_AF-A0A9E3H110-F1
#
_entry.id   AF-A0A9E3H110-F1
#
_cell.length_a   1.000
_cell.length_b   1.000
_cell.length_c   1.000
_cell.angle_alpha   90.00
_cell.angle_beta   90.00
_cell.angle_gamma   90.00
#
_symmetry.space_group_name_H-M   'P 1'
#
loop_
_entity.id
_entity.type
_entity.pdbx_description
1 polymer ?
#
loop_
_entity_poly.entity_id
_entity_poly.type
_entity_poly.pdbx_seq_one_letter_code
_entity_poly.pdbx_strand_id
1 'polypeptide(L)'
;MRTKRNGTTAPTPLWAYGLVLALGVTALSMVRLAQAADHWGPGVGDIVSFATPRPALAPQVAFTATRVGPSGPTTCRLDSSVMAKTRGSLVVESAAPGAQHRYRAHWAGGPTSAGPNDCGSQAELLLTGGDLGSLASAAGGFGVGHRSMMPLLGDSLATQG
;
A
#
# COMPACT_ATOMS: atom_id res chain seq x y z
N MET A 1 19.96 -15.91 68.72
CA MET A 1 19.49 -14.60 68.20
C MET A 1 19.04 -14.78 66.75
N ARG A 2 17.74 -14.62 66.46
CA ARG A 2 17.16 -14.72 65.10
C ARG A 2 16.75 -13.32 64.64
N THR A 3 17.47 -12.76 63.67
CA THR A 3 17.17 -11.45 63.08
C THR A 3 16.04 -11.60 62.06
N LYS A 4 14.85 -11.11 62.42
CA LYS A 4 13.67 -11.04 61.55
C LYS A 4 13.89 -9.92 60.52
N ARG A 5 14.22 -10.26 59.27
CA ARG A 5 14.26 -9.30 58.16
C ARG A 5 12.81 -8.96 57.77
N ASN A 6 12.35 -7.78 58.18
CA ASN A 6 11.10 -7.24 57.69
C ASN A 6 11.31 -6.83 56.23
N GLY A 7 10.58 -7.47 55.30
CA GLY A 7 10.55 -7.08 53.90
C GLY A 7 9.82 -5.76 53.77
N THR A 8 10.57 -4.67 53.63
CA THR A 8 10.01 -3.34 53.37
C THR A 8 9.60 -3.28 51.89
N THR A 9 8.34 -3.57 51.59
CA THR A 9 7.75 -3.26 50.28
C THR A 9 7.55 -1.75 50.24
N ALA A 10 8.48 -1.03 49.62
CA ALA A 10 8.36 0.42 49.44
C ALA A 10 7.10 0.72 48.59
N PRO A 11 6.29 1.72 48.94
CA PRO A 11 5.13 2.09 48.15
C PRO A 11 5.60 2.61 46.79
N THR A 12 5.16 1.96 45.71
CA THR A 12 5.44 2.43 44.35
C THR A 12 4.84 3.81 44.18
N PRO A 13 5.64 4.82 43.82
CA PRO A 13 5.16 6.19 43.77
C PRO A 13 4.21 6.37 42.58
N LEU A 14 3.17 7.19 42.74
CA LEU A 14 2.10 7.38 41.75
C LEU A 14 2.60 7.84 40.37
N TRP A 15 3.74 8.53 40.30
CA TRP A 15 4.38 8.91 39.05
C TRP A 15 4.86 7.70 38.22
N ALA A 16 5.17 6.57 38.87
CA ALA A 16 5.57 5.35 38.18
C ALA A 16 4.41 4.76 37.37
N TYR A 17 3.17 4.83 37.88
CA TYR A 17 1.98 4.42 37.14
C TYR A 17 1.70 5.35 35.95
N GLY A 18 1.86 6.67 36.14
CA GLY A 18 1.73 7.64 35.05
C GLY A 18 2.73 7.41 33.92
N LEU A 19 3.96 7.07 34.27
CA LEU A 19 5.02 6.79 33.28
C LEU A 19 4.78 5.48 32.53
N VAL A 20 4.30 4.43 33.22
CA VAL A 20 3.90 3.16 32.57
C VAL A 20 2.70 3.35 31.64
N LEU A 21 1.69 4.13 32.05
CA LEU A 21 0.54 4.44 31.19
C LEU A 21 0.96 5.26 29.96
N ALA A 22 1.81 6.27 30.13
CA ALA A 22 2.31 7.07 29.01
C ALA A 22 3.10 6.23 27.99
N LEU A 23 3.98 5.34 28.47
CA LEU A 23 4.73 4.40 27.62
C LEU A 23 3.82 3.37 26.95
N GLY A 24 2.79 2.89 27.64
CA GLY A 24 1.81 1.98 27.07
C GLY A 24 1.03 2.63 25.91
N VAL A 25 0.56 3.87 26.11
CA VAL A 25 -0.18 4.62 25.08
C VAL A 25 0.69 4.92 23.85
N THR A 26 1.95 5.32 24.04
CA THR A 26 2.85 5.58 22.90
C THR A 26 3.18 4.30 22.13
N ALA A 27 3.43 3.18 22.83
CA ALA A 27 3.67 1.89 22.18
C ALA A 27 2.47 1.41 21.36
N LEU A 28 1.25 1.49 21.92
CA LEU A 28 0.04 1.15 21.16
C LEU A 28 -0.15 2.09 19.96
N SER A 29 0.13 3.38 20.11
CA SER A 29 -0.01 4.35 19.02
C SER A 29 0.95 4.02 17.87
N MET A 30 2.21 3.70 18.17
CA MET A 30 3.19 3.30 17.15
C MET A 30 2.78 2.03 16.40
N VAL A 31 2.24 1.02 17.10
CA VAL A 31 1.72 -0.21 16.47
C VAL A 31 0.53 0.12 15.57
N ARG A 32 -0.37 1.00 16.00
CA ARG A 32 -1.53 1.42 15.19
C ARG A 32 -1.12 2.24 13.97
N LEU A 33 -0.09 3.08 14.06
CA LEU A 33 0.46 3.77 12.88
C LEU A 33 1.14 2.80 11.91
N ALA A 34 1.86 1.79 12.40
CA ALA A 34 2.49 0.78 11.55
C ALA A 34 1.42 -0.08 10.82
N GLN A 35 0.39 -0.54 11.54
CA GLN A 35 -0.74 -1.26 10.94
C GLN A 35 -1.56 -0.37 10.00
N ALA A 36 -1.72 0.91 10.35
CA ALA A 36 -2.37 1.85 9.45
C ALA A 36 -1.56 1.96 8.17
N ALA A 37 -0.23 2.14 8.23
CA ALA A 37 0.68 2.25 7.09
C ALA A 37 0.61 1.06 6.13
N ASP A 38 0.42 -0.17 6.64
CA ASP A 38 0.21 -1.37 5.82
C ASP A 38 -1.05 -1.27 4.94
N HIS A 39 -2.02 -0.42 5.29
CA HIS A 39 -3.21 -0.15 4.50
C HIS A 39 -3.07 1.01 3.50
N TRP A 40 -1.90 1.65 3.35
CA TRP A 40 -1.68 2.77 2.42
C TRP A 40 -1.16 2.33 1.04
N GLY A 41 -1.23 1.04 0.73
CA GLY A 41 -0.89 0.49 -0.59
C GLY A 41 -2.05 0.55 -1.60
N PRO A 42 -1.77 0.24 -2.88
CA PRO A 42 -2.81 -0.06 -3.87
C PRO A 42 -3.76 -1.14 -3.34
N GLY A 43 -5.06 -0.90 -3.44
CA GLY A 43 -6.09 -1.87 -3.07
C GLY A 43 -6.28 -2.94 -4.14
N VAL A 44 -6.68 -4.13 -3.72
CA VAL A 44 -7.25 -5.12 -4.66
C VAL A 44 -8.53 -4.53 -5.26
N GLY A 45 -8.64 -4.57 -6.59
CA GLY A 45 -9.71 -3.94 -7.35
C GLY A 45 -9.39 -2.53 -7.86
N ASP A 46 -8.28 -1.91 -7.42
CA ASP A 46 -7.87 -0.61 -7.97
C ASP A 46 -7.53 -0.73 -9.46
N ILE A 47 -7.99 0.25 -10.24
CA ILE A 47 -7.78 0.28 -11.69
C ILE A 47 -6.88 1.44 -12.07
N VAL A 48 -5.82 1.17 -12.82
CA VAL A 48 -4.97 2.18 -13.44
C VAL A 48 -5.35 2.29 -14.91
N SER A 49 -6.11 3.33 -15.25
CA SER A 49 -6.61 3.55 -16.62
C SER A 49 -5.73 4.50 -17.41
N PHE A 50 -5.31 4.07 -18.60
CA PHE A 50 -4.54 4.87 -19.55
C PHE A 50 -5.42 5.47 -20.66
N ALA A 51 -6.75 5.41 -20.51
CA ALA A 51 -7.70 5.79 -21.57
C ALA A 51 -7.82 7.30 -21.79
N THR A 52 -7.56 8.12 -20.77
CA THR A 52 -7.72 9.58 -20.85
C THR A 52 -6.46 10.26 -21.38
N PRO A 53 -6.58 11.15 -22.39
CA PRO A 53 -5.47 11.99 -22.84
C PRO A 53 -4.90 12.78 -21.66
N ARG A 54 -3.59 12.67 -21.45
CA ARG A 54 -2.92 13.32 -20.31
C ARG A 54 -2.23 14.62 -20.71
N PRO A 55 -2.04 15.54 -19.75
CA PRO A 55 -1.18 16.69 -19.94
C PRO A 55 0.24 16.23 -20.29
N ALA A 56 0.94 16.99 -21.14
CA ALA A 56 2.31 16.68 -21.56
C ALA A 56 3.33 16.53 -20.40
N LEU A 57 2.98 17.02 -19.20
CA LEU A 57 3.80 16.96 -17.99
C LEU A 57 3.64 15.67 -17.17
N ALA A 58 2.84 14.70 -17.62
CA ALA A 58 2.74 13.42 -16.93
C ALA A 58 4.11 12.72 -16.85
N PRO A 59 4.51 12.18 -15.68
CA PRO A 59 5.78 11.47 -15.56
C PRO A 59 5.78 10.24 -16.46
N GLN A 60 6.80 10.14 -17.32
CA GLN A 60 7.05 8.96 -18.13
C GLN A 60 7.91 8.00 -17.32
N VAL A 61 7.42 6.78 -17.12
CA VAL A 61 8.08 5.76 -16.30
C VAL A 61 8.21 4.50 -17.13
N ALA A 62 9.38 3.88 -17.04
CA ALA A 62 9.66 2.61 -17.67
C ALA A 62 10.43 1.72 -16.69
N PHE A 63 9.97 0.49 -16.52
CA PHE A 63 10.60 -0.45 -15.61
C PHE A 63 10.34 -1.90 -16.04
N THR A 64 11.12 -2.79 -15.42
CA THR A 64 11.07 -4.22 -15.65
C THR A 64 10.00 -4.84 -14.76
N ALA A 65 9.09 -5.60 -15.35
CA ALA A 65 8.05 -6.34 -14.66
C ALA A 65 8.24 -7.85 -14.86
N THR A 66 7.62 -8.64 -13.99
CA THR A 66 7.55 -10.10 -14.18
C THR A 66 6.17 -10.45 -14.70
N ARG A 67 6.08 -10.96 -15.93
CA ARG A 67 4.86 -11.56 -16.46
C ARG A 67 4.72 -12.98 -15.95
N VAL A 68 3.55 -13.32 -15.43
CA VAL A 68 3.19 -14.68 -15.06
C VAL A 68 2.46 -15.31 -16.25
N GLY A 69 2.90 -16.49 -16.66
CA GLY A 69 2.30 -17.22 -17.77
C GLY A 69 2.40 -18.73 -17.59
N PRO A 70 1.79 -19.51 -18.49
CA PRO A 70 1.75 -20.98 -18.40
C PRO A 70 3.14 -21.61 -18.48
N SER A 71 4.09 -20.95 -19.14
CA SER A 71 5.48 -21.38 -19.25
C SER A 71 6.36 -20.95 -18.06
N GLY A 72 5.78 -20.33 -17.04
CA GLY A 72 6.48 -19.76 -15.88
C GLY A 72 6.67 -18.25 -15.96
N PRO A 73 7.32 -17.66 -14.94
CA PRO A 73 7.57 -16.23 -14.87
C PRO A 73 8.61 -15.79 -15.90
N THR A 74 8.28 -14.76 -16.68
CA THR A 74 9.18 -14.17 -17.67
C THR A 74 9.33 -12.67 -17.44
N THR A 75 10.54 -12.17 -17.58
CA THR A 75 10.83 -10.73 -17.47
C THR A 75 10.34 -10.00 -18.72
N CYS A 76 9.65 -8.88 -18.53
CA CYS A 76 9.21 -7.99 -19.61
C CYS A 76 9.27 -6.53 -19.15
N ARG A 77 8.94 -5.57 -20.02
CA ARG A 77 9.06 -4.14 -19.78
C ARG A 77 7.70 -3.45 -19.90
N LEU A 78 7.41 -2.60 -18.92
CA LEU A 78 6.28 -1.67 -18.94
C LEU A 78 6.82 -0.26 -19.20
N ASP A 79 6.21 0.42 -20.16
CA ASP A 79 6.55 1.79 -20.56
C ASP A 79 5.26 2.60 -20.61
N SER A 80 5.11 3.53 -19.66
CA SER A 80 3.85 4.27 -19.52
C SER A 80 3.53 5.12 -20.75
N SER A 81 4.54 5.53 -21.54
CA SER A 81 4.34 6.28 -22.77
C SER A 81 3.72 5.42 -23.88
N VAL A 82 4.05 4.13 -23.92
CA VAL A 82 3.50 3.16 -24.89
C VAL A 82 2.11 2.73 -24.43
N MET A 83 1.96 2.40 -23.14
CA MET A 83 0.68 2.02 -22.54
C MET A 83 -0.37 3.13 -22.66
N ALA A 84 0.04 4.41 -22.52
CA ALA A 84 -0.82 5.57 -22.76
C ALA A 84 -1.31 5.69 -24.20
N LYS A 85 -0.47 5.37 -25.19
CA LYS A 85 -0.85 5.41 -26.61
C LYS A 85 -1.88 4.34 -26.95
N THR A 86 -1.81 3.18 -26.30
CA THR A 86 -2.70 2.04 -26.55
C THR A 86 -4.00 2.11 -25.74
N ARG A 87 -4.11 3.04 -24.79
CA ARG A 87 -5.32 3.31 -24.00
C ARG A 87 -5.88 2.10 -23.22
N GLY A 88 -4.99 1.25 -22.71
CA GLY A 88 -5.38 0.10 -21.90
C GLY A 88 -5.67 0.43 -20.44
N SER A 89 -5.88 -0.62 -19.64
CA SER A 89 -6.07 -0.54 -18.21
C SER A 89 -5.33 -1.66 -17.49
N LEU A 90 -4.84 -1.37 -16.30
CA LEU A 90 -4.22 -2.34 -15.40
C LEU A 90 -5.10 -2.47 -14.15
N VAL A 91 -5.51 -3.70 -13.81
CA VAL A 91 -6.36 -3.98 -12.65
C VAL A 91 -5.55 -4.74 -11.61
N VAL A 92 -5.57 -4.29 -10.34
CA VAL A 92 -4.93 -5.03 -9.25
C VAL A 92 -5.84 -6.18 -8.82
N GLU A 93 -5.42 -7.43 -9.03
CA GLU A 93 -6.23 -8.63 -8.78
C GLU A 93 -6.01 -9.21 -7.39
N SER A 94 -4.76 -9.19 -6.90
CA SER A 94 -4.43 -9.70 -5.58
C SER A 94 -3.16 -9.07 -5.02
N ALA A 95 -3.04 -9.09 -3.70
CA ALA A 95 -1.85 -8.68 -2.98
C ALA A 95 -1.29 -9.90 -2.23
N ALA A 96 -0.01 -10.19 -2.43
CA ALA A 96 0.68 -11.23 -1.67
C ALA A 96 1.18 -10.64 -0.34
N PRO A 97 0.84 -11.27 0.81
CA PRO A 97 1.41 -10.88 2.09
C PRO A 97 2.90 -11.24 2.14
N GLY A 98 3.74 -10.34 2.64
CA GLY A 98 5.18 -10.58 2.78
C GLY A 98 6.00 -9.30 2.94
N ALA A 99 7.30 -9.46 3.24
CA ALA A 99 8.23 -8.34 3.47
C ALA A 99 8.38 -7.39 2.26
N GLN A 100 8.06 -7.87 1.06
CA GLN A 100 7.91 -7.06 -0.14
C GLN A 100 6.50 -7.25 -0.65
N HIS A 101 5.57 -6.37 -0.27
CA HIS A 101 4.20 -6.38 -0.79
C HIS A 101 4.24 -6.42 -2.33
N ARG A 102 3.86 -7.57 -2.88
CA ARG A 102 3.79 -7.81 -4.32
C ARG A 102 2.34 -7.88 -4.72
N TYR A 103 2.05 -7.27 -5.85
CA TYR A 103 0.71 -7.17 -6.39
C TYR A 103 0.66 -7.94 -7.70
N ARG A 104 -0.35 -8.79 -7.82
CA ARG A 104 -0.72 -9.40 -9.08
C ARG A 104 -1.69 -8.45 -9.76
N ALA A 105 -1.35 -8.02 -10.97
CA ALA A 105 -2.15 -7.10 -11.74
C ALA A 105 -2.36 -7.61 -13.16
N HIS A 106 -3.55 -7.43 -13.69
CA HIS A 106 -3.89 -7.81 -15.06
C HIS A 106 -3.87 -6.59 -15.96
N TRP A 107 -3.03 -6.62 -17.00
CA TRP A 107 -3.03 -5.65 -18.07
C TRP A 107 -3.99 -6.07 -19.17
N ALA A 108 -4.85 -5.14 -19.59
CA ALA A 108 -5.73 -5.28 -20.75
C ALA A 108 -5.60 -4.03 -21.64
N GLY A 109 -4.97 -4.18 -22.80
CA GLY A 109 -4.73 -3.07 -23.72
C GLY A 109 -3.97 -3.49 -24.97
N GLY A 110 -3.07 -2.61 -25.44
CA GLY A 110 -2.10 -2.92 -26.49
C GLY A 110 -0.72 -3.26 -25.91
N PRO A 111 0.35 -3.12 -26.72
CA PRO A 111 1.72 -3.29 -26.24
C PRO A 111 2.03 -2.43 -25.02
N THR A 112 2.84 -2.98 -24.11
CA THR A 112 3.39 -2.30 -22.93
C THR A 112 4.77 -1.69 -23.21
N SER A 113 5.44 -2.08 -24.29
CA SER A 113 6.73 -1.52 -24.74
C SER A 113 6.85 -1.52 -26.26
N ALA A 114 7.72 -0.66 -26.81
CA ALA A 114 8.03 -0.65 -28.24
C ALA A 114 9.14 -1.66 -28.61
N GLY A 115 9.80 -2.26 -27.62
CA GLY A 115 10.95 -3.15 -27.81
C GLY A 115 10.58 -4.65 -27.76
N PRO A 116 11.57 -5.55 -27.90
CA PRO A 116 11.37 -6.99 -27.90
C PRO A 116 10.91 -7.56 -26.55
N ASN A 117 11.01 -6.78 -25.47
CA ASN A 117 10.62 -7.18 -24.12
C ASN A 117 9.20 -6.74 -23.77
N ASP A 118 8.28 -6.74 -24.74
CA ASP A 118 6.88 -6.40 -24.52
C ASP A 118 6.18 -7.46 -23.64
N CYS A 119 5.33 -7.02 -22.71
CA CYS A 119 4.58 -7.96 -21.87
C CYS A 119 3.39 -8.58 -22.62
N GLY A 120 2.94 -7.96 -23.71
CA GLY A 120 1.77 -8.35 -24.49
C GLY A 120 0.58 -7.42 -24.27
N SER A 121 -0.48 -7.63 -25.06
CA SER A 121 -1.76 -6.93 -24.95
C SER A 121 -2.63 -7.38 -23.78
N GLN A 122 -2.43 -8.61 -23.32
CA GLN A 122 -3.06 -9.18 -22.14
C GLN A 122 -2.02 -9.93 -21.33
N ALA A 123 -1.75 -9.47 -20.12
CA ALA A 123 -0.68 -10.03 -19.29
C ALA A 123 -1.02 -9.97 -17.81
N GLU A 124 -0.78 -11.07 -17.12
CA GLU A 124 -0.71 -11.09 -15.66
C GLU A 124 0.69 -10.67 -15.24
N LEU A 125 0.78 -9.68 -14.36
CA LEU A 125 2.02 -9.01 -13.97
C LEU A 125 2.20 -9.08 -12.46
N LEU A 126 3.42 -9.32 -12.01
CA LEU A 126 3.83 -9.16 -10.63
C LEU A 126 4.62 -7.87 -10.49
N LEU A 127 4.09 -6.96 -9.68
CA LEU A 127 4.57 -5.60 -9.48
C LEU A 127 4.79 -5.30 -8.00
N THR A 128 5.71 -4.39 -7.68
CA THR A 128 5.80 -3.83 -6.33
C THR A 128 4.79 -2.70 -6.14
N GLY A 129 4.51 -2.34 -4.88
CA GLY A 129 3.67 -1.16 -4.59
C GLY A 129 4.22 0.14 -5.19
N GLY A 130 5.55 0.28 -5.25
CA GLY A 130 6.21 1.44 -5.85
C GLY A 130 6.04 1.50 -7.37
N ASP A 131 6.09 0.35 -8.05
CA ASP A 131 5.84 0.24 -9.49
C ASP A 131 4.39 0.61 -9.83
N LEU A 132 3.43 0.07 -9.07
CA LEU A 132 2.02 0.42 -9.21
C LEU A 132 1.74 1.89 -8.93
N GLY A 133 2.33 2.46 -7.87
CA GLY A 133 2.20 3.89 -7.57
C GLY A 133 2.77 4.78 -8.68
N SER A 134 3.88 4.37 -9.29
CA SER A 134 4.49 5.07 -10.42
C SER A 134 3.62 5.00 -11.67
N LEU A 135 3.06 3.83 -12.00
CA LEU A 135 2.10 3.68 -13.10
C LEU A 135 0.82 4.46 -12.86
N ALA A 136 0.27 4.41 -11.65
CA ALA A 136 -0.90 5.19 -11.28
C ALA A 136 -0.63 6.69 -11.45
N SER A 137 0.49 7.18 -10.94
CA SER A 137 0.93 8.58 -11.14
C SER A 137 1.07 8.93 -12.63
N ALA A 138 1.52 7.98 -13.45
CA ALA A 138 1.63 8.10 -14.90
C ALA A 138 0.30 7.90 -15.68
N ALA A 139 -0.77 7.41 -15.04
CA ALA A 139 -2.07 7.11 -15.68
C ALA A 139 -3.28 7.94 -15.19
N GLY A 140 -3.41 8.22 -13.90
CA GLY A 140 -4.41 9.19 -13.39
C GLY A 140 -4.39 9.45 -11.89
N GLY A 141 -3.59 8.68 -11.16
CA GLY A 141 -4.03 8.08 -9.92
C GLY A 141 -4.71 6.72 -10.18
N PHE A 142 -5.27 6.14 -9.12
CA PHE A 142 -6.08 4.93 -9.19
C PHE A 142 -7.56 5.31 -9.39
N GLY A 143 -8.25 4.59 -10.28
CA GLY A 143 -9.67 4.72 -10.57
C GLY A 143 -10.52 3.81 -9.68
N VAL A 144 -11.55 4.43 -9.08
CA VAL A 144 -12.60 3.91 -8.17
C VAL A 144 -12.11 3.10 -6.96
N GLY A 145 -11.58 3.80 -5.98
CA GLY A 145 -11.71 3.40 -4.58
C GLY A 145 -13.09 3.75 -4.04
N HIS A 146 -13.90 2.75 -3.67
CA HIS A 146 -14.88 2.94 -2.57
C HIS A 146 -14.09 2.98 -1.25
N ARG A 147 -13.29 4.03 -1.05
CA ARG A 147 -12.88 4.41 0.31
C ARG A 147 -14.12 5.04 0.94
N SER A 148 -14.96 4.18 1.51
CA SER A 148 -15.95 4.62 2.50
C SER A 148 -15.20 5.46 3.51
N MET A 149 -15.50 6.76 3.50
CA MET A 149 -15.07 7.70 4.52
C MET A 149 -15.46 7.09 5.86
N MET A 150 -14.47 6.63 6.62
CA MET A 150 -14.68 6.34 8.02
C MET A 150 -14.91 7.72 8.66
N PRO A 151 -16.11 7.99 9.22
CA PRO A 151 -16.34 9.28 9.85
C PRO A 151 -15.45 9.34 11.08
N LEU A 152 -14.45 10.23 11.04
CA LEU A 152 -13.84 10.78 12.24
C LEU A 152 -14.89 11.69 12.91
N LEU A 153 -15.84 11.08 13.60
CA LEU A 153 -16.61 11.71 14.68
C LEU A 153 -16.04 11.09 15.97
N GLY A 154 -15.27 11.78 16.81
CA GLY A 154 -15.27 13.23 17.01
C GLY A 154 -16.42 13.69 17.89
N ASP A 155 -17.00 12.83 18.74
CA ASP A 155 -17.91 13.26 19.79
C ASP A 155 -17.15 13.47 21.10
N SER A 156 -16.59 14.67 21.22
CA SER A 156 -16.35 15.31 22.52
C SER A 156 -17.69 15.71 23.13
N LEU A 157 -17.90 15.31 24.39
CA LEU A 157 -18.62 16.05 25.44
C LEU A 157 -19.98 16.68 25.11
N ALA A 158 -21.06 16.05 25.59
CA ALA A 158 -22.20 16.78 26.16
C ALA A 158 -23.04 15.91 27.12
N THR A 159 -23.18 16.42 28.35
CA THR A 159 -24.35 16.26 29.24
C THR A 159 -24.53 14.94 30.01
N GLN A 160 -24.02 14.89 31.25
CA GLN A 160 -24.74 14.23 32.34
C GLN A 160 -25.55 15.31 33.06
N GLY A 161 -26.86 15.10 33.13
CA GLY A 161 -27.75 15.77 34.08
C GLY A 161 -27.73 15.09 35.44
#